data_AF-A0A1G0LLL1-F1
#
_entry.id   AF-A0A1G0LLL1-F1
#
_cell.length_a   1.000
_cell.length_b   1.000
_cell.length_c   1.000
_cell.angle_alpha   90.00
_cell.angle_beta   90.00
_cell.angle_gamma   90.00
#
_symmetry.space_group_name_H-M   'P 1'
#
loop_
_entity.id
_entity.type
_entity.pdbx_description
1 polymer ?
#
loop_
_entity_poly.entity_id
_entity_poly.type
_entity_poly.pdbx_seq_one_letter_code
_entity_poly.pdbx_strand_id
1 'polypeptide(L)'
;MPLNSSVRENGEIIITSGDRLTIENAADFARLAREALTSSKSVEVEFDAEVEIDLTGMQIICSACKSAAASGRSFTYRGSKPQGLDKIIAASGAERTGICKHNNESTCIWFGGAK
;
A
#
# COMPACT_ATOMS: atom_id res chain seq x y z
N MET A 1 -10.04 13.15 -0.39
CA MET A 1 -10.67 12.63 -1.64
C MET A 1 -11.33 11.28 -1.37
N PRO A 2 -12.33 10.79 -2.16
CA PRO A 2 -12.87 9.45 -1.95
C PRO A 2 -11.91 8.37 -2.46
N LEU A 3 -11.88 7.23 -1.75
CA LEU A 3 -11.17 6.02 -2.16
C LEU A 3 -11.69 5.53 -3.52
N ASN A 4 -10.81 5.35 -4.50
CA ASN A 4 -11.15 4.88 -5.85
C ASN A 4 -9.98 4.17 -6.53
N SER A 5 -10.20 3.67 -7.74
CA SER A 5 -9.12 3.16 -8.59
C SER A 5 -9.30 3.57 -10.05
N SER A 6 -8.19 3.75 -10.76
CA SER A 6 -8.14 4.08 -12.19
C SER A 6 -7.15 3.17 -12.93
N VAL A 7 -7.39 2.95 -14.23
CA VAL A 7 -6.54 2.13 -15.09
C VAL A 7 -5.80 3.03 -16.08
N ARG A 8 -4.49 2.86 -16.20
CA ARG A 8 -3.63 3.54 -17.17
C ARG A 8 -3.62 2.77 -18.50
N GLU A 9 -3.22 3.44 -19.58
CA GLU A 9 -3.11 2.83 -20.92
C GLU A 9 -2.17 1.61 -20.97
N ASN A 10 -1.14 1.58 -20.12
CA ASN A 10 -0.20 0.47 -19.99
C ASN A 10 -0.74 -0.70 -19.13
N GLY A 11 -1.99 -0.62 -18.66
CA GLY A 11 -2.63 -1.64 -17.81
C GLY A 11 -2.27 -1.54 -16.32
N GLU A 12 -1.48 -0.55 -15.90
CA GLU A 12 -1.24 -0.26 -14.48
C GLU A 12 -2.52 0.25 -13.81
N ILE A 13 -2.77 -0.19 -12.58
CA ILE A 13 -3.90 0.29 -11.78
C ILE A 13 -3.39 1.20 -10.67
N ILE A 14 -3.98 2.38 -10.55
CA ILE A 14 -3.71 3.32 -9.44
C ILE A 14 -4.90 3.32 -8.51
N ILE A 15 -4.66 3.05 -7.23
CA ILE A 15 -5.63 3.18 -6.15
C ILE A 15 -5.35 4.51 -5.45
N THR A 16 -6.32 5.42 -5.44
CA THR A 16 -6.20 6.64 -4.62
C THR A 16 -6.69 6.33 -3.21
N SER A 17 -5.87 6.52 -2.18
CA SER A 17 -6.22 6.17 -0.79
C SER A 17 -7.44 6.90 -0.26
N GLY A 18 -7.67 8.11 -0.77
CA GLY A 18 -8.53 9.09 -0.13
C GLY A 18 -7.87 9.71 1.12
N ASP A 19 -8.66 10.43 1.91
CA ASP A 19 -8.20 11.17 3.10
C ASP A 19 -8.01 10.30 4.34
N ARG A 20 -8.53 9.07 4.35
CA ARG A 20 -8.43 8.15 5.49
C ARG A 20 -8.12 6.75 4.98
N LEU A 21 -7.29 6.04 5.72
CA LEU A 21 -7.09 4.60 5.63
C LEU A 21 -7.02 4.05 7.06
N THR A 22 -8.19 3.98 7.69
CA THR A 22 -8.39 3.59 9.08
C THR A 22 -9.31 2.39 9.17
N ILE A 23 -9.54 1.85 10.36
CA ILE A 23 -10.46 0.72 10.59
C ILE A 23 -11.85 0.92 9.98
N GLU A 24 -12.32 2.18 9.87
CA GLU A 24 -13.63 2.53 9.33
C GLU A 24 -13.77 2.26 7.82
N ASN A 25 -12.69 2.42 7.04
CA ASN A 25 -12.72 2.32 5.58
C ASN A 25 -11.64 1.38 4.99
N ALA A 26 -10.83 0.78 5.86
CA ALA A 26 -9.82 -0.22 5.55
C ALA A 26 -10.36 -1.39 4.69
N ALA A 27 -11.59 -1.84 4.96
CA ALA A 27 -12.21 -2.93 4.22
C ALA A 27 -12.39 -2.60 2.73
N ASP A 28 -12.75 -1.36 2.40
CA ASP A 28 -12.90 -0.93 1.01
C ASP A 28 -11.56 -0.88 0.29
N PHE A 29 -10.51 -0.38 0.97
CA PHE A 29 -9.17 -0.40 0.41
C PHE A 29 -8.68 -1.83 0.18
N ALA A 30 -8.90 -2.74 1.14
CA ALA A 30 -8.55 -4.15 0.98
C ALA A 30 -9.27 -4.80 -0.21
N ARG A 31 -10.55 -4.47 -0.41
CA ARG A 31 -11.33 -4.93 -1.56
C ARG A 31 -10.73 -4.41 -2.88
N LEU A 32 -10.48 -3.11 -2.99
CA LEU A 32 -9.88 -2.52 -4.20
C LEU A 32 -8.48 -3.06 -4.48
N ALA A 33 -7.63 -3.19 -3.45
CA ALA A 33 -6.29 -3.75 -3.61
C ALA A 33 -6.34 -5.19 -4.15
N ARG A 34 -7.26 -6.02 -3.65
CA ARG A 34 -7.44 -7.39 -4.13
C ARG A 34 -7.95 -7.44 -5.58
N GLU A 35 -8.93 -6.60 -5.93
CA GLU A 35 -9.45 -6.49 -7.30
C GLU A 35 -8.36 -6.02 -8.26
N ALA A 36 -7.63 -4.97 -7.91
CA ALA A 36 -6.53 -4.42 -8.71
C ALA A 36 -5.41 -5.45 -8.91
N LEU A 37 -5.00 -6.13 -7.83
CA LEU A 37 -3.99 -7.19 -7.91
C LEU A 37 -4.48 -8.42 -8.66
N THR A 38 -5.78 -8.62 -8.84
CA THR A 38 -6.27 -9.71 -9.71
C THR A 38 -6.14 -9.32 -11.18
N SER A 39 -6.43 -8.05 -11.49
CA SER A 39 -6.57 -7.53 -12.85
C SER A 39 -5.28 -6.96 -13.46
N SER A 40 -4.27 -6.59 -12.66
CA SER A 40 -3.02 -6.01 -13.16
C SER A 40 -1.77 -6.65 -12.56
N LYS A 41 -0.67 -6.56 -13.31
CA LYS A 41 0.67 -6.92 -12.83
C LYS A 41 1.30 -5.81 -11.99
N SER A 42 0.89 -4.56 -12.19
CA SER A 42 1.40 -3.39 -11.47
C SER A 42 0.26 -2.60 -10.85
N VAL A 43 0.29 -2.48 -9.53
CA VAL A 43 -0.65 -1.68 -8.76
C VAL A 43 0.13 -0.66 -7.96
N GLU A 44 -0.26 0.60 -8.07
CA GLU A 44 0.27 1.70 -7.28
C GLU A 44 -0.79 2.31 -6.38
N VAL A 45 -0.40 2.73 -5.19
CA VAL A 45 -1.24 3.53 -4.30
C VAL A 45 -0.79 4.98 -4.39
N GLU A 46 -1.72 5.87 -4.73
CA GLU A 46 -1.52 7.31 -4.65
C GLU A 46 -2.18 7.81 -3.36
N PHE A 47 -1.38 8.39 -2.48
CA PHE A 47 -1.89 8.88 -1.20
C PHE A 47 -2.31 10.33 -1.28
N ASP A 48 -3.40 10.66 -0.60
CA ASP A 48 -3.66 12.05 -0.23
C ASP A 48 -2.55 12.55 0.70
N ALA A 49 -2.17 13.83 0.58
CA ALA A 49 -1.04 14.40 1.31
C ALA A 49 -1.26 14.36 2.83
N GLU A 50 -2.52 14.50 3.27
CA GLU A 50 -2.91 14.53 4.68
C GLU A 50 -3.64 13.24 5.11
N VAL A 51 -3.46 12.13 4.36
CA VAL A 51 -4.12 10.87 4.66
C VAL A 51 -3.89 10.43 6.11
N GLU A 52 -4.98 10.20 6.84
CA GLU A 52 -4.95 9.60 8.16
C GLU A 52 -4.80 8.09 8.03
N ILE A 53 -3.79 7.50 8.67
CA ILE A 53 -3.53 6.05 8.59
C ILE A 53 -3.37 5.50 10.01
N ASP A 54 -4.13 4.45 10.32
CA ASP A 54 -4.02 3.71 11.57
C ASP A 54 -3.35 2.34 11.39
N LEU A 55 -3.28 1.57 12.48
CA LEU A 55 -2.69 0.25 12.49
C LEU A 55 -3.38 -0.71 11.50
N THR A 56 -4.69 -0.62 11.34
CA THR A 56 -5.45 -1.47 10.41
C THR A 56 -5.11 -1.13 8.97
N GLY A 57 -5.04 0.16 8.62
CA GLY A 57 -4.59 0.60 7.30
C GLY A 57 -3.19 0.10 6.95
N MET A 58 -2.26 0.27 7.89
CA MET A 58 -0.88 -0.24 7.77
C MET A 58 -0.83 -1.76 7.55
N GLN A 59 -1.59 -2.54 8.34
CA GLN A 59 -1.64 -4.00 8.21
C GLN A 59 -2.17 -4.44 6.85
N ILE A 60 -3.16 -3.74 6.29
CA ILE A 60 -3.72 -4.05 4.98
C ILE A 60 -2.71 -3.77 3.86
N ILE A 61 -1.95 -2.68 3.93
CA ILE A 61 -0.84 -2.41 3.00
C ILE A 61 0.16 -3.56 3.01
N CYS A 62 0.56 -4.03 4.20
CA CYS A 62 1.48 -5.16 4.34
C CYS A 62 0.89 -6.45 3.73
N SER A 63 -0.39 -6.73 4.00
CA SER A 63 -1.10 -7.87 3.45
C SER A 63 -1.16 -7.83 1.93
N ALA A 64 -1.51 -6.68 1.34
CA ALA A 64 -1.56 -6.47 -0.11
C ALA A 64 -0.16 -6.64 -0.75
N CYS A 65 0.89 -6.08 -0.14
CA CYS A 65 2.27 -6.29 -0.58
C CYS A 65 2.64 -7.78 -0.59
N LYS A 66 2.27 -8.51 0.47
CA LYS A 66 2.50 -9.96 0.56
C LYS A 66 1.75 -10.73 -0.53
N SER A 67 0.49 -10.41 -0.78
CA SER A 67 -0.32 -11.05 -1.83
C SER A 67 0.21 -10.75 -3.23
N ALA A 68 0.70 -9.53 -3.47
CA ALA A 68 1.33 -9.15 -4.72
C ALA A 68 2.60 -9.98 -4.97
N ALA A 69 3.49 -10.02 -3.97
CA ALA A 69 4.72 -10.80 -4.02
C ALA A 69 4.47 -12.29 -4.31
N ALA A 70 3.53 -12.90 -3.59
CA ALA A 70 3.14 -14.31 -3.78
C ALA A 70 2.59 -14.61 -5.20
N SER A 71 2.10 -13.59 -5.90
CA SER A 71 1.55 -13.72 -7.26
C SER A 71 2.50 -13.20 -8.35
N GLY A 72 3.73 -12.82 -8.02
CA GLY A 72 4.67 -12.21 -8.96
C GLY A 72 4.22 -10.86 -9.52
N ARG A 73 3.48 -10.08 -8.74
CA ARG A 73 2.96 -8.75 -9.08
C ARG A 73 3.63 -7.67 -8.23
N SER A 74 3.63 -6.42 -8.70
CA SER A 74 4.11 -5.27 -7.93
C SER A 74 2.96 -4.55 -7.22
N PHE A 75 3.20 -4.17 -5.97
CA PHE A 75 2.34 -3.31 -5.18
C PHE A 75 3.20 -2.23 -4.53
N THR A 76 3.14 -1.00 -5.06
CA THR A 76 3.98 0.11 -4.61
C THR A 76 3.17 1.37 -4.37
N TYR A 77 3.80 2.47 -3.97
CA TYR A 77 3.17 3.78 -3.91
C TYR A 77 3.71 4.71 -4.98
N ARG A 78 2.86 5.62 -5.46
CA ARG A 78 3.21 6.69 -6.37
C ARG A 78 3.57 7.95 -5.58
N GLY A 79 4.60 8.65 -6.03
CA GLY A 79 5.08 9.86 -5.35
C GLY A 79 5.75 9.56 -4.01
N SER A 80 5.48 10.40 -3.02
CA SER A 80 6.07 10.29 -1.69
C SER A 80 5.24 9.40 -0.76
N LYS A 81 5.92 8.72 0.15
CA LYS A 81 5.26 8.00 1.23
C LYS A 81 4.54 9.01 2.15
N PRO A 82 3.28 8.76 2.56
CA PRO A 82 2.54 9.73 3.36
C PRO A 82 3.07 9.77 4.79
N GLN A 83 3.09 10.96 5.39
CA GLN A 83 3.56 11.15 6.77
C GLN A 83 2.74 10.33 7.78
N GLY A 84 1.44 10.11 7.51
CA GLY A 84 0.59 9.24 8.33
C GLY A 84 1.13 7.81 8.42
N LEU A 85 1.66 7.27 7.32
CA LEU A 85 2.27 5.94 7.32
C LEU A 85 3.58 5.92 8.11
N ASP A 86 4.43 6.94 7.97
CA ASP A 86 5.66 7.06 8.77
C ASP A 86 5.37 7.10 10.27
N LYS A 87 4.37 7.89 10.68
CA LYS A 87 3.98 8.03 12.09
C LYS A 87 3.52 6.70 12.68
N ILE A 88 2.66 5.96 11.98
CA ILE A 88 2.15 4.68 12.51
C ILE A 88 3.21 3.59 12.51
N ILE A 89 4.13 3.56 11.53
CA ILE A 89 5.28 2.66 11.53
C ILE A 89 6.11 2.92 12.78
N ALA A 90 6.47 4.18 13.04
CA ALA A 90 7.26 4.54 14.22
C ALA A 90 6.55 4.27 15.55
N ALA A 91 5.25 4.59 15.62
CA ALA A 91 4.46 4.34 16.83
C ALA A 91 4.27 2.84 17.11
N SER A 92 4.29 1.99 16.08
CA SER A 92 4.11 0.54 16.22
C SER A 92 5.44 -0.24 16.31
N GLY A 93 6.58 0.42 16.12
CA GLY A 93 7.90 -0.24 16.05
C GLY A 93 8.02 -1.17 14.84
N ALA A 94 7.28 -0.89 13.76
CA ALA A 94 7.21 -1.74 12.58
C ALA A 94 8.30 -1.43 11.55
N GLU A 95 9.24 -0.54 11.87
CA GLU A 95 10.35 -0.17 10.98
C GLU A 95 11.10 -1.40 10.48
N ARG A 96 11.40 -1.39 9.18
CA ARG A 96 12.24 -2.40 8.55
C ARG A 96 13.48 -1.76 7.94
N THR A 97 14.63 -2.35 8.20
CA THR A 97 15.92 -1.93 7.61
C THR A 97 16.54 -3.03 6.75
N GLY A 98 15.88 -4.18 6.62
CA GLY A 98 16.41 -5.35 5.92
C GLY A 98 15.39 -6.04 5.01
N ILE A 99 15.79 -7.21 4.55
CA ILE A 99 15.03 -8.05 3.62
C ILE A 99 13.67 -8.45 4.21
N CYS A 100 12.61 -8.31 3.41
CA CYS A 100 11.28 -8.76 3.77
C CYS A 100 10.96 -10.12 3.14
N LYS A 101 10.87 -11.15 3.99
CA LYS A 101 10.44 -12.51 3.59
C LYS A 101 9.03 -12.56 2.98
N HIS A 102 8.23 -11.52 3.19
CA HIS A 102 6.88 -11.42 2.62
C HIS A 102 6.84 -10.62 1.32
N ASN A 103 7.98 -10.06 0.87
CA ASN A 103 8.09 -9.27 -0.34
C ASN A 103 9.19 -9.83 -1.26
N ASN A 104 9.15 -11.15 -1.54
CA ASN A 104 10.13 -11.84 -2.40
C ASN A 104 11.59 -11.51 -2.06
N GLU A 105 11.90 -11.50 -0.76
CA GLU A 105 13.23 -11.19 -0.24
C GLU A 105 13.79 -9.81 -0.64
N SER A 106 12.93 -8.89 -1.07
CA SER A 106 13.27 -7.50 -1.34
C SER A 106 13.12 -6.63 -0.09
N THR A 107 13.82 -5.50 -0.06
CA THR A 107 13.62 -4.47 0.98
C THR A 107 12.18 -3.96 0.93
N CYS A 108 11.57 -3.71 2.09
CA CYS A 108 10.17 -3.32 2.16
C CYS A 108 10.00 -1.80 2.02
N ILE A 109 9.71 -1.32 0.82
CA ILE A 109 9.49 0.12 0.56
C ILE A 109 8.38 0.74 1.45
N TRP A 110 7.46 -0.09 1.95
CA TRP A 110 6.32 0.33 2.77
C TRP A 110 6.70 0.60 4.23
N PHE A 111 7.50 -0.27 4.84
CA PHE A 111 7.81 -0.26 6.28
C PHE A 111 9.25 0.18 6.58
N GLY A 112 10.06 0.39 5.55
CA GLY A 112 11.41 0.90 5.66
C GLY A 112 12.32 0.25 4.61
N GLY A 113 12.89 1.13 3.79
CA GLY A 113 13.57 0.82 2.55
C GLY A 113 13.40 1.99 1.58
N ALA A 114 14.47 2.40 0.90
CA ALA A 114 14.35 3.30 -0.24
C ALA A 114 13.63 2.58 -1.38
N LYS A 115 12.76 3.30 -2.12
CA LYS A 115 12.16 2.81 -3.37
C LYS A 115 13.22 2.75 -4.45
#